data_AF-A0A1A7Z2J9-F1
#
_entry.id   AF-A0A1A7Z2J9-F1
#
_cell.length_a   1.000
_cell.length_b   1.000
_cell.length_c   1.000
_cell.angle_alpha   90.00
_cell.angle_beta   90.00
_cell.angle_gamma   90.00
#
_symmetry.space_group_name_H-M   'P 1'
#
loop_
_entity.id
_entity.type
_entity.pdbx_description
1 polymer ?
#
loop_
_entity_poly.entity_id
_entity_poly.type
_entity_poly.pdbx_seq_one_letter_code
_entity_poly.pdbx_strand_id
1 'polypeptide(L)'
;FAPPVVFELTDHIGGTWCYEEHVETLPNGRPVLCSMYRDLRTNLPKEVMMFPDFPFEPQLSSFLPHQDVQRYLQKYCENFRIHPHIRFNTTVENVKPVVMTTDSREEKITWEVTSSDLSGQVLHSHSYRFAEPFSGRTVVVLGAKSSGLDISIELVKAGAEVTLSHGYPPLTFPLPPGIQQSGSVVAVDNAGSLLLQDGSVCQADVLMFCTGYNFHYPFLDATQLGLKIQDHMVSPLYRFMVPPAFPSLFFIGICKIICPFPNFNCQ
;
A
#
# COMPACT_ATOMS: atom_id res chain seq x y z
N PHE A 1 -19.93 29.76 -2.36
CA PHE A 1 -18.65 29.16 -1.93
C PHE A 1 -17.74 29.02 -3.14
N ALA A 2 -16.42 29.04 -2.95
CA ALA A 2 -15.51 28.67 -4.03
C ALA A 2 -15.69 27.18 -4.38
N PRO A 3 -15.58 26.76 -5.66
CA PRO A 3 -15.60 25.35 -6.01
C PRO A 3 -14.38 24.63 -5.39
N PRO A 4 -14.52 23.37 -4.97
CA PRO A 4 -13.37 22.58 -4.53
C PRO A 4 -12.38 22.39 -5.69
N VAL A 5 -11.10 22.20 -5.33
CA VAL A 5 -10.02 21.85 -6.24
C VAL A 5 -9.31 20.64 -5.66
N VAL A 6 -9.21 19.58 -6.47
CA VAL A 6 -8.50 18.34 -6.17
C VAL A 6 -7.25 18.31 -7.04
N PHE A 7 -6.11 17.90 -6.48
CA PHE A 7 -4.88 17.69 -7.22
C PHE A 7 -4.60 16.18 -7.24
N GLU A 8 -4.35 15.63 -8.44
CA GLU A 8 -4.03 14.23 -8.65
C GLU A 8 -2.70 14.13 -9.40
N LEU A 9 -1.79 13.27 -8.92
CA LEU A 9 -0.46 13.05 -9.49
C LEU A 9 -0.53 12.37 -10.86
N THR A 10 -1.47 11.45 -11.02
CA THR A 10 -1.65 10.68 -12.27
C THR A 10 -2.60 11.40 -13.24
N ASP A 11 -2.87 10.77 -14.39
CA ASP A 11 -3.81 11.25 -15.40
C ASP A 11 -5.23 10.68 -15.25
N HIS A 12 -5.52 9.94 -14.16
CA HIS A 12 -6.73 9.12 -14.04
C HIS A 12 -7.32 9.10 -12.61
N ILE A 13 -8.63 8.85 -12.52
CA ILE A 13 -9.34 8.63 -11.24
C ILE A 13 -9.24 7.16 -10.82
N GLY A 14 -8.98 6.94 -9.53
CA GLY A 14 -9.09 5.64 -8.86
C GLY A 14 -8.01 5.39 -7.81
N GLY A 15 -6.94 6.20 -7.80
CA GLY A 15 -5.82 6.06 -6.87
C GLY A 15 -5.22 4.66 -6.98
N THR A 16 -5.14 3.93 -5.86
CA THR A 16 -4.61 2.56 -5.85
C THR A 16 -5.36 1.60 -6.78
N TRP A 17 -6.63 1.82 -7.14
CA TRP A 17 -7.35 0.90 -8.05
C TRP A 17 -6.88 0.95 -9.51
N CYS A 18 -6.06 1.94 -9.87
CA CYS A 18 -5.47 2.09 -11.19
C CYS A 18 -4.18 1.29 -11.28
N TYR A 19 -4.26 0.07 -11.80
CA TYR A 19 -3.08 -0.78 -12.03
C TYR A 19 -2.09 -0.12 -12.98
N GLU A 20 -0.81 -0.21 -12.62
CA GLU A 20 0.33 0.25 -13.38
C GLU A 20 1.35 -0.89 -13.36
N GLU A 21 1.88 -1.29 -14.51
CA GLU A 21 2.83 -2.40 -14.61
C GLU A 21 4.23 -1.98 -14.19
N HIS A 22 4.59 -0.70 -14.36
CA HIS A 22 5.85 -0.16 -13.87
C HIS A 22 5.93 -0.25 -12.33
N VAL A 23 7.15 -0.41 -11.83
CA VAL A 23 7.47 -0.47 -10.39
C VAL A 23 8.37 0.71 -10.01
N GLU A 24 8.20 1.22 -8.79
CA GLU A 24 8.94 2.35 -8.20
C GLU A 24 8.79 3.69 -8.92
N THR A 25 9.19 3.79 -10.19
CA THR A 25 9.19 5.03 -10.98
C THR A 25 8.66 4.82 -12.40
N LEU A 26 7.79 5.71 -12.86
CA LEU A 26 7.28 5.78 -14.23
C LEU A 26 8.36 6.28 -15.21
N PRO A 27 8.22 6.02 -16.53
CA PRO A 27 9.15 6.53 -17.56
C PRO A 27 9.31 8.06 -17.60
N ASN A 28 8.38 8.81 -17.01
CA ASN A 28 8.42 10.27 -16.87
C ASN A 28 9.11 10.76 -15.57
N GLY A 29 9.70 9.86 -14.78
CA GLY A 29 10.39 10.17 -13.53
C GLY A 29 9.48 10.36 -12.29
N ARG A 30 8.16 10.19 -12.41
CA ARG A 30 7.23 10.25 -11.26
C ARG A 30 7.19 8.92 -10.51
N PRO A 31 6.99 8.92 -9.17
CA PRO A 31 6.85 7.68 -8.42
C PRO A 31 5.56 6.94 -8.77
N VAL A 32 5.62 5.60 -8.76
CA VAL A 32 4.43 4.75 -8.87
C VAL A 32 3.78 4.64 -7.48
N LEU A 33 2.58 5.18 -7.32
CA LEU A 33 1.84 5.09 -6.04
C LEU A 33 0.94 3.85 -5.94
N CYS A 34 0.66 3.20 -7.07
CA CYS A 34 -0.15 1.99 -7.10
C CYS A 34 0.62 0.79 -6.51
N SER A 35 -0.10 -0.03 -5.73
CA SER A 35 0.41 -1.29 -5.13
C SER A 35 -0.46 -2.49 -5.51
N MET A 36 -1.28 -2.38 -6.56
CA MET A 36 -2.06 -3.49 -7.09
C MET A 36 -1.20 -4.36 -8.02
N TYR A 37 -1.53 -5.64 -8.04
CA TYR A 37 -1.04 -6.62 -9.00
C TYR A 37 -2.18 -6.99 -9.96
N ARG A 38 -1.80 -7.51 -11.12
CA ARG A 38 -2.64 -7.67 -12.33
C ARG A 38 -3.92 -8.48 -12.06
N ASP A 39 -3.81 -9.52 -11.25
CA ASP A 39 -4.87 -10.50 -11.02
C ASP A 39 -5.62 -10.27 -9.68
N LEU A 40 -5.32 -9.16 -8.99
CA LEU A 40 -5.92 -8.78 -7.71
C LEU A 40 -7.46 -8.69 -7.79
N ARG A 41 -8.09 -9.29 -6.80
CA ARG A 41 -9.53 -9.18 -6.54
C ARG A 41 -9.80 -8.50 -5.21
N THR A 42 -11.01 -7.96 -5.03
CA THR A 42 -11.42 -7.40 -3.74
C THR A 42 -11.37 -8.49 -2.67
N ASN A 43 -10.78 -8.17 -1.52
CA ASN A 43 -10.79 -9.03 -0.33
C ASN A 43 -12.07 -8.87 0.51
N LEU A 44 -12.93 -7.93 0.14
CA LEU A 44 -14.26 -7.72 0.69
C LEU A 44 -15.33 -7.92 -0.39
N PRO A 45 -16.53 -8.40 -0.04
CA PRO A 45 -17.65 -8.45 -0.96
C PRO A 45 -18.11 -7.04 -1.35
N LYS A 46 -18.44 -6.81 -2.63
CA LYS A 46 -18.82 -5.51 -3.19
C LYS A 46 -19.99 -4.86 -2.43
N GLU A 47 -20.88 -5.69 -1.89
CA GLU A 47 -22.08 -5.31 -1.14
C GLU A 47 -21.77 -4.60 0.19
N VAL A 48 -20.63 -4.89 0.84
CA VAL A 48 -20.18 -4.17 2.05
C VAL A 48 -19.16 -3.07 1.74
N MET A 49 -18.58 -3.10 0.54
CA MET A 49 -17.56 -2.14 0.11
C MET A 49 -18.15 -0.90 -0.56
N MET A 50 -19.36 -0.95 -1.13
CA MET A 50 -19.96 0.12 -1.93
C MET A 50 -20.33 1.39 -1.17
N PHE A 51 -20.40 2.52 -1.87
CA PHE A 51 -21.04 3.73 -1.38
C PHE A 51 -22.55 3.49 -1.17
N PRO A 52 -23.15 3.90 -0.03
CA PRO A 52 -24.57 3.65 0.27
C PRO A 52 -25.56 4.28 -0.72
N ASP A 53 -25.18 5.36 -1.37
CA ASP A 53 -25.98 6.13 -2.33
C ASP A 53 -25.68 5.78 -3.80
N PHE A 54 -24.68 4.94 -4.06
CA PHE A 54 -24.26 4.53 -5.40
C PHE A 54 -23.85 3.05 -5.41
N PRO A 55 -24.80 2.09 -5.50
CA PRO A 55 -24.50 0.67 -5.43
C PRO A 55 -23.77 0.15 -6.69
N PHE A 56 -23.05 -0.96 -6.57
CA PHE A 56 -22.55 -1.70 -7.74
C PHE A 56 -23.67 -2.33 -8.56
N GLU A 57 -23.36 -2.62 -9.82
CA GLU A 57 -24.20 -3.42 -10.71
C GLU A 57 -24.50 -4.82 -10.11
N PRO A 58 -25.78 -5.21 -9.92
CA PRO A 58 -26.15 -6.46 -9.23
C PRO A 58 -25.59 -7.72 -9.88
N GLN A 59 -25.46 -7.74 -11.21
CA GLN A 59 -24.95 -8.84 -12.02
C GLN A 59 -23.46 -9.18 -11.80
N LEU A 60 -22.68 -8.29 -11.17
CA LEU A 60 -21.26 -8.55 -10.94
C LEU A 60 -21.06 -9.58 -9.81
N SER A 61 -19.96 -10.34 -9.86
CA SER A 61 -19.55 -11.20 -8.74
C SER A 61 -19.34 -10.38 -7.46
N SER A 62 -19.58 -10.95 -6.27
CA SER A 62 -19.33 -10.24 -5.01
C SER A 62 -17.84 -9.93 -4.80
N PHE A 63 -16.92 -10.74 -5.32
CA PHE A 63 -15.48 -10.48 -5.25
C PHE A 63 -14.95 -10.03 -6.63
N LEU A 64 -14.76 -8.72 -6.78
CA LEU A 64 -14.52 -8.05 -8.06
C LEU A 64 -13.04 -8.05 -8.44
N PRO A 65 -12.66 -8.16 -9.72
CA PRO A 65 -11.32 -7.80 -10.17
C PRO A 65 -11.13 -6.28 -10.04
N HIS A 66 -9.89 -5.81 -9.85
CA HIS A 66 -9.61 -4.40 -9.54
C HIS A 66 -10.13 -3.41 -10.63
N GLN A 67 -10.19 -3.83 -11.90
CA GLN A 67 -10.68 -3.03 -13.02
C GLN A 67 -12.17 -2.67 -12.90
N ASP A 68 -13.00 -3.54 -12.31
CA ASP A 68 -14.43 -3.26 -12.10
C ASP A 68 -14.63 -2.22 -10.98
N VAL A 69 -13.74 -2.20 -9.99
CA VAL A 69 -13.73 -1.18 -8.93
C VAL A 69 -13.26 0.17 -9.48
N GLN A 70 -12.23 0.19 -10.32
CA GLN A 70 -11.81 1.40 -11.04
C GLN A 70 -12.95 1.97 -11.90
N ARG A 71 -13.64 1.12 -12.68
CA ARG A 71 -14.77 1.54 -13.52
C ARG A 71 -15.94 2.09 -12.68
N TYR A 72 -16.19 1.51 -11.51
CA TYR A 72 -17.18 2.01 -10.56
C TYR A 72 -16.84 3.41 -10.02
N LEU A 73 -15.58 3.66 -9.66
CA LEU A 73 -15.12 4.99 -9.22
C LEU A 73 -15.17 6.04 -10.34
N GLN A 74 -14.90 5.63 -11.59
CA GLN A 74 -15.09 6.48 -12.77
C GLN A 74 -16.56 6.86 -12.95
N LYS A 75 -17.48 5.88 -12.94
CA LYS A 75 -18.93 6.12 -13.01
C LYS A 75 -19.45 7.01 -11.87
N TYR A 76 -18.92 6.86 -10.66
CA TYR A 76 -19.24 7.73 -9.53
C TYR A 76 -18.81 9.18 -9.81
N CYS A 77 -17.57 9.38 -10.26
CA CYS A 77 -17.03 10.69 -10.62
C CYS A 77 -17.82 11.38 -11.75
N GLU A 78 -18.26 10.62 -12.75
CA GLU A 78 -19.14 11.09 -13.83
C GLU A 78 -20.52 11.50 -13.31
N ASN A 79 -21.18 10.61 -12.56
CA ASN A 79 -22.53 10.82 -12.00
C ASN A 79 -22.61 12.10 -11.14
N PHE A 80 -21.65 12.26 -10.23
CA PHE A 80 -21.58 13.41 -9.32
C PHE A 80 -20.80 14.61 -9.90
N ARG A 81 -20.37 14.52 -11.17
CA ARG A 81 -19.65 15.59 -11.91
C ARG A 81 -18.44 16.12 -11.14
N ILE A 82 -17.62 15.22 -10.60
CA ILE A 82 -16.44 15.56 -9.80
C ILE A 82 -15.26 15.95 -10.71
N HIS A 83 -15.18 15.38 -11.92
CA HIS A 83 -14.07 15.59 -12.86
C HIS A 83 -13.67 17.06 -13.14
N PRO A 84 -14.59 18.05 -13.27
CA PRO A 84 -14.21 19.47 -13.43
C PRO A 84 -13.47 20.09 -12.23
N HIS A 85 -13.50 19.43 -11.07
CA HIS A 85 -12.78 19.85 -9.87
C HIS A 85 -11.37 19.26 -9.78
N ILE A 86 -11.03 18.26 -10.61
CA ILE A 86 -9.76 17.53 -10.54
C ILE A 86 -8.74 18.13 -11.51
N ARG A 87 -7.55 18.43 -10.99
CA ARG A 87 -6.35 18.79 -11.74
C ARG A 87 -5.41 17.60 -11.74
N PHE A 88 -5.52 16.80 -12.80
CA PHE A 88 -4.61 15.69 -13.08
C PHE A 88 -3.19 16.15 -13.36
N ASN A 89 -2.26 15.20 -13.37
CA ASN A 89 -0.84 15.40 -13.63
C ASN A 89 -0.17 16.45 -12.75
N THR A 90 -0.72 16.73 -11.57
CA THR A 90 -0.33 17.82 -10.68
C THR A 90 0.12 17.28 -9.32
N THR A 91 1.44 17.21 -9.13
CA THR A 91 2.04 16.89 -7.84
C THR A 91 1.77 18.02 -6.83
N VAL A 92 1.36 17.67 -5.61
CA VAL A 92 1.43 18.59 -4.48
C VAL A 92 2.83 18.46 -3.87
N GLU A 93 3.66 19.49 -4.01
CA GLU A 93 5.06 19.46 -3.55
C GLU A 93 5.23 19.94 -2.10
N ASN A 94 4.41 20.89 -1.64
CA ASN A 94 4.49 21.46 -0.30
C ASN A 94 3.14 22.04 0.14
N VAL A 95 2.72 21.70 1.36
CA VAL A 95 1.58 22.26 2.09
C VAL A 95 2.10 22.74 3.43
N LYS A 96 2.08 24.06 3.63
CA LYS A 96 2.47 24.71 4.89
C LYS A 96 1.47 25.80 5.27
N PRO A 97 1.16 26.01 6.56
CA PRO A 97 0.51 27.23 7.01
C PRO A 97 1.38 28.44 6.68
N VAL A 98 0.82 29.43 5.99
CA VAL A 98 1.56 30.64 5.62
C VAL A 98 1.46 31.69 6.74
N VAL A 99 2.58 31.93 7.42
CA VAL A 99 2.82 33.09 8.29
C VAL A 99 4.09 33.77 7.77
N MET A 100 4.08 35.10 7.61
CA MET A 100 5.16 35.84 6.95
C MET A 100 6.13 36.52 7.93
N THR A 101 7.37 36.02 8.00
CA THR A 101 8.66 36.73 8.30
C THR A 101 9.85 35.76 8.10
N THR A 102 11.11 36.23 8.10
CA THR A 102 12.34 35.43 7.79
C THR A 102 13.42 35.57 8.90
N ASP A 103 14.63 34.97 8.90
CA ASP A 103 15.46 34.37 7.82
C ASP A 103 16.56 33.41 8.33
N SER A 104 17.28 32.73 7.40
CA SER A 104 18.56 31.98 7.55
C SER A 104 18.57 30.70 8.44
N ARG A 105 18.81 29.49 7.88
CA ARG A 105 20.10 28.73 7.76
C ARG A 105 20.50 27.87 8.99
N GLU A 106 21.14 26.69 8.90
CA GLU A 106 21.37 25.65 7.85
C GLU A 106 21.95 24.38 8.57
N GLU A 107 21.91 23.16 7.98
CA GLU A 107 22.38 21.90 8.62
C GLU A 107 23.24 21.00 7.69
N LYS A 108 24.07 20.10 8.27
CA LYS A 108 24.54 18.87 7.61
C LYS A 108 25.01 17.78 8.58
N ILE A 109 24.48 16.56 8.43
CA ILE A 109 25.09 15.28 8.88
C ILE A 109 25.02 14.31 7.70
N THR A 110 26.05 13.49 7.49
CA THR A 110 26.10 12.44 6.46
C THR A 110 26.53 11.12 7.07
N TRP A 111 25.93 10.03 6.61
CA TRP A 111 26.33 8.65 6.92
C TRP A 111 26.70 7.92 5.64
N GLU A 112 27.71 7.07 5.73
CA GLU A 112 28.16 6.14 4.68
C GLU A 112 27.50 4.78 4.90
N VAL A 113 27.02 4.14 3.84
CA VAL A 113 26.44 2.78 3.90
C VAL A 113 26.93 1.98 2.69
N THR A 114 27.56 0.85 2.98
CA THR A 114 27.88 -0.21 2.01
C THR A 114 26.90 -1.37 2.18
N SER A 115 26.38 -1.89 1.07
CA SER A 115 25.54 -3.09 1.02
C SER A 115 26.34 -4.27 0.45
N SER A 116 26.10 -5.48 0.95
CA SER A 116 26.60 -6.73 0.40
C SER A 116 25.59 -7.39 -0.53
N ASP A 117 26.06 -8.06 -1.57
CA ASP A 117 25.22 -8.77 -2.53
C ASP A 117 24.48 -9.95 -1.88
N LEU A 118 23.15 -9.92 -1.95
CA LEU A 118 22.34 -11.14 -1.95
C LEU A 118 22.34 -11.67 -3.38
N SER A 119 22.66 -12.95 -3.55
CA SER A 119 22.49 -13.66 -4.83
C SER A 119 21.01 -13.90 -5.18
N GLY A 120 20.10 -13.74 -4.21
CA GLY A 120 18.65 -13.80 -4.35
C GLY A 120 17.99 -12.41 -4.48
N GLN A 121 16.80 -12.40 -5.07
CA GLN A 121 16.04 -11.17 -5.34
C GLN A 121 15.25 -10.71 -4.11
N VAL A 122 15.47 -9.48 -3.66
CA VAL A 122 14.65 -8.85 -2.61
C VAL A 122 13.56 -8.00 -3.26
N LEU A 123 12.30 -8.16 -2.83
CA LEU A 123 11.17 -7.37 -3.32
C LEU A 123 10.21 -7.01 -2.18
N HIS A 124 9.64 -5.80 -2.19
CA HIS A 124 8.49 -5.47 -1.35
C HIS A 124 7.19 -5.69 -2.13
N SER A 125 6.10 -6.07 -1.45
CA SER A 125 4.76 -6.27 -2.02
C SER A 125 4.24 -5.08 -2.86
N HIS A 126 4.74 -3.87 -2.61
CA HIS A 126 4.50 -2.68 -3.42
C HIS A 126 4.94 -2.82 -4.88
N SER A 127 6.04 -3.54 -5.12
CA SER A 127 6.67 -3.74 -6.43
C SER A 127 6.32 -5.10 -7.04
N TYR A 128 5.48 -5.91 -6.39
CA TYR A 128 4.91 -7.12 -6.99
C TYR A 128 3.82 -6.75 -8.01
N ARG A 129 3.74 -7.48 -9.13
CA ARG A 129 2.83 -7.20 -10.24
C ARG A 129 2.11 -8.41 -10.80
N PHE A 130 2.79 -9.54 -10.92
CA PHE A 130 2.25 -10.80 -11.43
C PHE A 130 3.18 -11.97 -11.07
N ALA A 131 2.67 -13.20 -11.12
CA ALA A 131 3.28 -14.37 -10.47
C ALA A 131 4.26 -15.16 -11.37
N GLU A 132 4.17 -15.04 -12.69
CA GLU A 132 4.90 -15.87 -13.65
C GLU A 132 6.43 -15.84 -13.52
N PRO A 133 7.10 -14.69 -13.21
CA PRO A 133 8.55 -14.64 -13.01
C PRO A 133 9.07 -15.48 -11.83
N PHE A 134 8.18 -15.92 -10.95
CA PHE A 134 8.48 -16.71 -9.76
C PHE A 134 8.24 -18.22 -9.95
N SER A 135 7.75 -18.65 -11.13
CA SER A 135 7.51 -20.06 -11.43
C SER A 135 8.79 -20.89 -11.28
N GLY A 136 8.72 -22.00 -10.54
CA GLY A 136 9.86 -22.87 -10.25
C GLY A 136 10.92 -22.28 -9.30
N ARG A 137 10.66 -21.12 -8.68
CA ARG A 137 11.54 -20.50 -7.67
C ARG A 137 11.05 -20.74 -6.25
N THR A 138 11.99 -20.73 -5.32
CA THR A 138 11.74 -20.69 -3.88
C THR A 138 11.51 -19.25 -3.42
N VAL A 139 10.33 -18.97 -2.85
CA VAL A 139 9.94 -17.62 -2.41
C VAL A 139 9.56 -17.63 -0.94
N VAL A 140 10.27 -16.84 -0.13
CA VAL A 140 9.93 -16.61 1.28
C VAL A 140 9.16 -15.31 1.39
N VAL A 141 7.89 -15.41 1.81
CA VAL A 141 6.97 -14.29 1.99
C VAL A 141 6.94 -13.89 3.46
N LEU A 142 7.39 -12.67 3.77
CA LEU A 142 7.46 -12.14 5.13
C LEU A 142 6.19 -11.40 5.52
N GLY A 143 5.42 -11.98 6.43
CA GLY A 143 4.20 -11.40 7.01
C GLY A 143 2.91 -11.99 6.41
N ALA A 144 2.01 -12.47 7.27
CA ALA A 144 0.80 -13.21 6.88
C ALA A 144 -0.52 -12.42 7.06
N LYS A 145 -0.50 -11.14 6.66
CA LYS A 145 -1.73 -10.32 6.50
C LYS A 145 -2.17 -10.35 5.04
N SER A 146 -3.13 -9.50 4.66
CA SER A 146 -3.79 -9.50 3.34
C SER A 146 -2.83 -9.71 2.16
N SER A 147 -1.81 -8.86 2.00
CA SER A 147 -0.85 -8.97 0.88
C SER A 147 -0.07 -10.28 0.91
N GLY A 148 0.43 -10.70 2.07
CA GLY A 148 1.23 -11.91 2.18
C GLY A 148 0.44 -13.19 1.93
N LEU A 149 -0.82 -13.23 2.35
CA LEU A 149 -1.71 -14.35 2.04
C LEU A 149 -2.05 -14.40 0.56
N ASP A 150 -2.54 -13.30 -0.02
CA ASP A 150 -3.04 -13.31 -1.40
C ASP A 150 -1.91 -13.52 -2.43
N ILE A 151 -0.76 -12.85 -2.23
CA ILE A 151 0.44 -13.05 -3.06
C ILE A 151 0.97 -14.48 -2.91
N SER A 152 1.00 -15.07 -1.71
CA SER A 152 1.41 -16.48 -1.55
C SER A 152 0.51 -17.45 -2.32
N ILE A 153 -0.79 -17.15 -2.39
CA ILE A 153 -1.76 -17.95 -3.13
C ILE A 153 -1.57 -17.81 -4.65
N GLU A 154 -1.25 -16.61 -5.16
CA GLU A 154 -0.89 -16.42 -6.58
C GLU A 154 0.43 -17.13 -6.95
N LEU A 155 1.47 -16.97 -6.12
CA LEU A 155 2.79 -17.58 -6.33
C LEU A 155 2.70 -19.11 -6.43
N VAL A 156 1.99 -19.78 -5.52
CA VAL A 156 1.79 -21.24 -5.61
C VAL A 156 0.98 -21.65 -6.84
N LYS A 157 -0.02 -20.88 -7.26
CA LYS A 157 -0.76 -21.15 -8.51
C LYS A 157 0.13 -21.03 -9.75
N ALA A 158 1.14 -20.16 -9.73
CA ALA A 158 2.15 -20.05 -10.78
C ALA A 158 3.26 -21.10 -10.69
N GLY A 159 3.24 -21.99 -9.69
CA GLY A 159 4.24 -23.05 -9.51
C GLY A 159 5.51 -22.61 -8.79
N ALA A 160 5.47 -21.57 -7.97
CA ALA A 160 6.53 -21.25 -7.01
C ALA A 160 6.45 -22.14 -5.76
N GLU A 161 7.58 -22.43 -5.14
CA GLU A 161 7.64 -23.05 -3.81
C GLU A 161 7.61 -21.95 -2.74
N VAL A 162 6.53 -21.88 -1.94
CA VAL A 162 6.27 -20.73 -1.07
C VAL A 162 6.37 -21.07 0.41
N THR A 163 7.21 -20.32 1.13
CA THR A 163 7.24 -20.31 2.59
C THR A 163 6.68 -18.99 3.11
N LEU A 164 5.57 -19.04 3.84
CA LEU A 164 4.94 -17.91 4.49
C LEU A 164 5.45 -17.80 5.94
N SER A 165 6.37 -16.86 6.17
CA SER A 165 7.03 -16.62 7.45
C SER A 165 6.32 -15.53 8.27
N HIS A 166 5.97 -15.82 9.52
CA HIS A 166 5.38 -14.81 10.43
C HIS A 166 5.58 -15.11 11.93
N GLY A 167 5.50 -14.06 12.75
CA GLY A 167 5.58 -14.15 14.21
C GLY A 167 4.25 -14.41 14.95
N TYR A 168 3.14 -14.56 14.22
CA TYR A 168 1.84 -14.95 14.80
C TYR A 168 1.76 -16.48 15.01
N PRO A 169 0.85 -16.98 15.88
CA PRO A 169 0.51 -18.40 15.92
C PRO A 169 0.15 -18.93 14.52
N PRO A 170 0.46 -20.21 14.19
CA PRO A 170 0.14 -20.79 12.88
C PRO A 170 -1.32 -20.61 12.50
N LEU A 171 -1.55 -20.24 11.25
CA LEU A 171 -2.87 -20.06 10.67
C LEU A 171 -3.61 -21.39 10.66
N THR A 172 -4.81 -21.40 11.23
CA THR A 172 -5.63 -22.60 11.45
C THR A 172 -6.61 -22.90 10.32
N PHE A 173 -6.76 -22.00 9.35
CA PHE A 173 -7.53 -22.25 8.13
C PHE A 173 -6.68 -22.99 7.09
N PRO A 174 -7.29 -23.81 6.21
CA PRO A 174 -6.55 -24.56 5.20
C PRO A 174 -5.92 -23.61 4.17
N LEU A 175 -4.59 -23.56 4.14
CA LEU A 175 -3.83 -22.95 3.05
C LEU A 175 -3.80 -23.90 1.84
N PRO A 176 -3.70 -23.38 0.60
CA PRO A 176 -3.45 -24.20 -0.58
C PRO A 176 -2.23 -25.13 -0.42
N PRO A 177 -2.31 -26.38 -0.91
CA PRO A 177 -1.15 -27.27 -0.99
C PRO A 177 0.00 -26.59 -1.72
N GLY A 178 1.17 -26.54 -1.09
CA GLY A 178 2.36 -25.84 -1.60
C GLY A 178 2.77 -24.60 -0.80
N ILE A 179 1.89 -24.02 0.02
CA ILE A 179 2.29 -22.98 0.99
C ILE A 179 2.72 -23.67 2.30
N GLN A 180 4.00 -23.53 2.65
CA GLN A 180 4.53 -23.92 3.95
C GLN A 180 4.44 -22.72 4.91
N GLN A 181 4.11 -22.94 6.18
CA GLN A 181 4.16 -21.89 7.21
C GLN A 181 5.45 -22.03 8.02
N SER A 182 6.10 -20.91 8.35
CA SER A 182 7.27 -20.89 9.23
C SER A 182 7.18 -19.79 10.28
N GLY A 183 7.97 -19.94 11.35
CA GLY A 183 8.23 -18.84 12.28
C GLY A 183 8.94 -17.68 11.59
N SER A 184 9.05 -16.55 12.29
CA SER A 184 9.72 -15.34 11.79
C SER A 184 11.16 -15.63 11.33
N VAL A 185 11.56 -15.09 10.18
CA VAL A 185 12.99 -14.88 9.87
C VAL A 185 13.56 -13.91 10.90
N VAL A 186 14.65 -14.30 11.58
CA VAL A 186 15.33 -13.51 12.62
C VAL A 186 16.69 -12.98 12.20
N ALA A 187 17.34 -13.61 11.21
CA ALA A 187 18.58 -13.15 10.61
C ALA A 187 18.74 -13.67 9.18
N VAL A 188 19.63 -13.02 8.42
CA VAL A 188 20.17 -13.53 7.16
C VAL A 188 21.67 -13.71 7.37
N ASP A 189 22.23 -14.85 6.97
CA ASP A 189 23.67 -15.11 7.09
C ASP A 189 24.48 -14.56 5.90
N ASN A 190 25.81 -14.64 6.00
CA ASN A 190 26.73 -14.14 4.97
C ASN A 190 26.67 -14.92 3.64
N ALA A 191 25.95 -16.04 3.58
CA ALA A 191 25.73 -16.83 2.37
C ALA A 191 24.32 -16.60 1.76
N GLY A 192 23.49 -15.76 2.39
CA GLY A 192 22.11 -15.48 1.99
C GLY A 192 21.06 -16.40 2.61
N SER A 193 21.46 -17.35 3.46
CA SER A 193 20.52 -18.25 4.14
C SER A 193 19.69 -17.50 5.18
N LEU A 194 18.42 -17.85 5.32
CA LEU A 194 17.50 -17.25 6.27
C LEU A 194 17.44 -18.11 7.54
N LEU A 195 17.79 -17.53 8.69
CA LEU A 195 17.61 -18.15 10.00
C LEU A 195 16.20 -17.87 10.52
N LEU A 196 15.48 -18.93 10.88
CA LEU A 196 14.13 -18.88 11.42
C LEU A 196 14.14 -18.89 12.96
N GLN A 197 13.04 -18.41 13.55
CA GLN A 197 12.87 -18.26 15.00
C GLN A 197 12.97 -19.58 15.80
N ASP A 198 12.74 -20.73 15.15
CA ASP A 198 12.90 -22.07 15.75
C ASP A 198 14.35 -22.61 15.64
N GLY A 199 15.26 -21.84 15.05
CA GLY A 199 16.66 -22.21 14.81
C GLY A 199 16.90 -22.98 13.52
N SER A 200 15.86 -23.28 12.73
CA SER A 200 16.02 -23.86 11.40
C SER A 200 16.51 -22.82 10.38
N VAL A 201 17.13 -23.29 9.29
CA VAL A 201 17.69 -22.45 8.24
C VAL A 201 17.11 -22.87 6.90
N CYS A 202 16.67 -21.90 6.09
CA CYS A 202 16.19 -22.14 4.73
C CYS A 202 16.91 -21.26 3.70
N GLN A 203 16.80 -21.65 2.43
CA GLN A 203 17.26 -20.88 1.26
C GLN A 203 16.05 -20.31 0.52
N ALA A 204 16.23 -19.19 -0.17
CA ALA A 204 15.21 -18.60 -1.03
C ALA A 204 15.85 -17.88 -2.22
N ASP A 205 15.35 -18.14 -3.42
CA ASP A 205 15.67 -17.36 -4.62
C ASP A 205 15.11 -15.93 -4.51
N VAL A 206 14.00 -15.77 -3.79
CA VAL A 206 13.31 -14.48 -3.60
C VAL A 206 12.84 -14.28 -2.15
N LEU A 207 13.15 -13.11 -1.60
CA LEU A 207 12.61 -12.63 -0.32
C LEU A 207 11.56 -11.54 -0.55
N MET A 208 10.28 -11.89 -0.33
CA MET A 208 9.12 -11.05 -0.59
C MET A 208 8.60 -10.41 0.71
N PHE A 209 8.86 -9.12 0.91
CA PHE A 209 8.39 -8.38 2.07
C PHE A 209 6.90 -7.99 1.90
N CYS A 210 6.03 -8.67 2.66
CA CYS A 210 4.61 -8.35 2.81
C CYS A 210 4.32 -7.73 4.20
N THR A 211 5.27 -6.93 4.69
CA THR A 211 5.32 -6.36 6.04
C THR A 211 4.41 -5.13 6.22
N GLY A 212 3.88 -4.57 5.12
CA GLY A 212 2.92 -3.47 5.12
C GLY A 212 3.54 -2.10 4.88
N TYR A 213 2.82 -1.04 5.22
CA TYR A 213 3.14 0.31 4.78
C TYR A 213 3.22 1.32 5.94
N ASN A 214 4.16 2.24 5.83
CA ASN A 214 4.31 3.39 6.71
C ASN A 214 3.58 4.61 6.12
N PHE A 215 3.14 5.52 7.00
CA PHE A 215 2.67 6.83 6.55
C PHE A 215 3.85 7.71 6.18
N HIS A 216 3.79 8.32 5.02
CA HIS A 216 4.78 9.28 4.55
C HIS A 216 4.06 10.36 3.74
N TYR A 217 4.25 11.63 4.14
CA TYR A 217 3.66 12.79 3.48
C TYR A 217 4.80 13.75 3.11
N PRO A 218 5.48 13.56 1.97
CA PRO A 218 6.69 14.33 1.63
C PRO A 218 6.41 15.83 1.47
N PHE A 219 5.17 16.17 1.16
CA PHE A 219 4.68 17.54 1.01
C PHE A 219 4.17 18.18 2.32
N LEU A 220 4.24 17.50 3.46
CA LEU A 220 3.63 17.98 4.70
C LEU A 220 4.57 17.82 5.90
N ASP A 221 4.98 18.94 6.49
CA ASP A 221 5.74 18.92 7.74
C ASP A 221 4.81 18.56 8.91
N ALA A 222 4.81 17.28 9.27
CA ALA A 222 4.07 16.77 10.42
C ALA A 222 4.47 17.47 11.73
N THR A 223 5.74 17.83 11.90
CA THR A 223 6.22 18.48 13.13
C THR A 223 5.68 19.90 13.26
N GLN A 224 5.61 20.65 12.15
CA GLN A 224 4.96 21.97 12.08
C GLN A 224 3.47 21.91 12.44
N LEU A 225 2.80 20.79 12.13
CA LEU A 225 1.40 20.56 12.49
C LEU A 225 1.19 20.05 13.93
N GLY A 226 2.27 19.83 14.69
CA GLY A 226 2.21 19.19 16.01
C GLY A 226 1.85 17.69 15.95
N LEU A 227 2.02 17.07 14.78
CA LEU A 227 1.74 15.66 14.53
C LEU A 227 3.01 14.80 14.66
N LYS A 228 2.83 13.60 15.18
CA LYS A 228 3.81 12.51 15.22
C LYS A 228 3.33 11.40 14.29
N ILE A 229 4.24 10.93 13.44
CA ILE A 229 4.05 9.77 12.59
C ILE A 229 4.98 8.68 13.11
N GLN A 230 4.40 7.70 13.82
CA GLN A 230 5.14 6.61 14.47
C GLN A 230 4.24 5.38 14.54
N ASP A 231 4.83 4.18 14.56
CA ASP A 231 4.13 2.91 14.83
C ASP A 231 2.85 2.73 13.98
N HIS A 232 2.97 3.05 12.69
CA HIS A 232 1.89 2.99 11.71
C HIS A 232 0.67 3.90 12.03
N MET A 233 0.82 4.95 12.85
CA MET A 233 -0.22 5.91 13.26
C MET A 233 0.19 7.36 12.98
N VAL A 234 -0.80 8.25 12.77
CA VAL A 234 -0.64 9.72 12.79
C VAL A 234 -1.41 10.26 14.00
N SER A 235 -0.77 11.06 14.85
CA SER A 235 -1.38 11.54 16.10
C SER A 235 -0.83 12.90 16.55
N PRO A 236 -1.59 13.72 17.32
CA PRO A 236 -2.98 13.55 17.67
C PRO A 236 -3.93 14.02 16.56
N LEU A 237 -5.03 13.29 16.33
CA LEU A 237 -6.08 13.68 15.39
C LEU A 237 -7.45 13.49 16.05
N TYR A 238 -8.24 14.57 16.14
CA TYR A 238 -9.62 14.49 16.56
C TYR A 238 -10.42 13.65 15.55
N ARG A 239 -11.11 12.61 16.05
CA ARG A 239 -11.83 11.60 15.26
C ARG A 239 -11.01 10.97 14.11
N PHE A 240 -9.68 10.89 14.27
CA PHE A 240 -8.75 10.41 13.21
C PHE A 240 -8.82 11.21 11.90
N MET A 241 -9.19 12.49 11.97
CA MET A 241 -9.30 13.37 10.80
C MET A 241 -8.62 14.73 11.01
N VAL A 242 -8.82 15.38 12.16
CA VAL A 242 -8.50 16.81 12.31
C VAL A 242 -7.34 17.02 13.28
N PRO A 243 -6.21 17.63 12.88
CA PRO A 243 -5.17 18.07 13.80
C PRO A 243 -5.74 19.13 14.76
N PRO A 244 -5.69 18.95 16.09
CA PRO A 244 -6.32 19.88 17.03
C PRO A 244 -5.86 21.34 16.91
N ALA A 245 -4.62 21.57 16.46
CA ALA A 245 -4.06 22.91 16.22
C ALA A 245 -4.50 23.54 14.89
N PHE A 246 -5.02 22.76 13.94
CA PHE A 246 -5.38 23.20 12.59
C PHE A 246 -6.77 22.67 12.19
N PRO A 247 -7.86 23.20 12.77
CA PRO A 247 -9.23 22.73 12.53
C PRO A 247 -9.77 22.95 11.11
N SER A 248 -8.98 23.58 10.24
CA SER A 248 -9.22 23.74 8.80
C SER A 248 -8.52 22.68 7.93
N LEU A 249 -7.69 21.80 8.53
CA LEU A 249 -7.00 20.71 7.85
C LEU A 249 -7.65 19.37 8.23
N PHE A 250 -7.87 18.52 7.23
CA PHE A 250 -8.53 17.23 7.38
C PHE A 250 -7.72 16.13 6.67
N PHE A 251 -7.59 14.99 7.33
CA PHE A 251 -7.09 13.74 6.76
C PHE A 251 -8.29 12.80 6.57
N ILE A 252 -8.37 12.17 5.39
CA ILE A 252 -9.38 11.14 5.06
C ILE A 252 -8.63 9.83 4.79
N GLY A 253 -9.22 8.71 5.19
CA GLY A 253 -8.74 7.37 4.84
C GLY A 253 -7.50 6.86 5.59
N ILE A 254 -7.10 7.48 6.70
CA ILE A 254 -5.95 7.01 7.50
C ILE A 254 -6.25 5.81 8.41
N CYS A 255 -7.52 5.43 8.58
CA CYS A 255 -7.90 4.34 9.46
C CYS A 255 -7.50 2.98 8.88
N LYS A 256 -6.86 2.14 9.70
CA LYS A 256 -6.41 0.79 9.31
C LYS A 256 -7.42 -0.23 9.83
N ILE A 257 -7.91 -1.10 8.94
CA ILE A 257 -9.08 -1.98 9.13
C ILE A 257 -10.39 -1.16 9.13
N ILE A 258 -11.02 -1.06 7.94
CA ILE A 258 -12.26 -0.32 7.68
C ILE A 258 -13.12 -1.04 6.63
N CYS A 259 -14.40 -0.71 6.54
CA CYS A 259 -15.19 -0.91 5.31
C CYS A 259 -14.93 0.30 4.39
N PRO A 260 -14.22 0.17 3.25
CA PRO A 260 -13.57 1.30 2.57
C PRO A 260 -14.49 2.47 2.21
N PHE A 261 -15.35 2.33 1.20
CA PHE A 261 -16.15 3.46 0.71
C PHE A 261 -17.21 3.95 1.73
N PRO A 262 -17.88 3.08 2.53
CA PRO A 262 -18.72 3.54 3.64
C PRO A 262 -17.96 4.39 4.67
N ASN A 263 -16.73 4.01 5.05
CA ASN A 263 -15.91 4.80 5.97
C ASN A 263 -15.52 6.14 5.34
N PHE A 264 -15.07 6.16 4.08
CA PHE A 264 -14.73 7.42 3.39
C PHE A 264 -15.95 8.33 3.20
N ASN A 265 -17.16 7.78 3.10
CA ASN A 265 -18.40 8.56 3.03
C ASN A 265 -18.85 9.11 4.40
N CYS A 266 -18.39 8.53 5.50
CA CYS A 266 -18.67 8.99 6.86
C CYS A 266 -17.63 10.01 7.39
N GLN A 267 -16.52 10.19 6.67
CA GLN A 267 -15.44 11.15 6.95
C GLN A 267 -15.66 12.44 6.15
#